data_AF-A0A420MGA9-F1
#
_entry.id   AF-A0A420MGA9-F1
#
_cell.length_a   1.000
_cell.length_b   1.000
_cell.length_c   1.000
_cell.angle_alpha   90.00
_cell.angle_beta   90.00
_cell.angle_gamma   90.00
#
_symmetry.space_group_name_H-M   'P 1'
#
loop_
_entity.id
_entity.type
_entity.pdbx_description
1 polymer ?
#
loop_
_entity_poly.entity_id
_entity_poly.type
_entity_poly.pdbx_seq_one_letter_code
_entity_poly.pdbx_strand_id
1 'polypeptide(L)' 'MAVFAPFIDQLGYQQSCVLALRRKSGAHSGENLAGSLVDIVHEWEI' A
#
# COMPACT_ATOMS: atom_id res chain seq x y z
N MET A 1 -2.30 6.52 7.10
CA MET A 1 -1.66 5.31 6.59
C MET A 1 -1.17 5.59 5.18
N ALA A 2 0.10 5.29 4.92
CA ALA A 2 0.68 5.34 3.59
C ALA A 2 1.11 3.92 3.22
N VAL A 3 0.84 3.50 1.97
CA VAL A 3 1.25 2.21 1.42
C VAL A 3 2.16 2.46 0.24
N PHE A 4 3.31 1.79 0.23
CA PHE A 4 4.32 1.92 -0.81
C PHE A 4 4.54 0.57 -1.48
N ALA A 5 4.68 0.58 -2.81
CA ALA A 5 5.10 -0.57 -3.60
C ALA A 5 6.57 -0.40 -3.99
N PRO A 6 7.49 -1.16 -3.36
CA PRO A 6 8.86 -1.22 -3.84
C PRO A 6 8.93 -2.08 -5.11
N PHE A 7 9.73 -1.64 -6.09
CA PHE A 7 10.00 -2.39 -7.32
C PHE A 7 11.42 -2.12 -7.80
N ILE A 8 11.94 -2.99 -8.66
CA ILE A 8 13.22 -2.78 -9.34
C ILE A 8 12.94 -2.22 -10.73
N ASP A 9 13.56 -1.10 -11.07
CA ASP A 9 13.42 -0.51 -12.40
C ASP A 9 14.26 -1.25 -13.45
N GLN A 10 14.12 -0.84 -14.71
CA GLN A 10 14.83 -1.45 -15.84
C GLN A 10 16.36 -1.29 -15.78
N LEU A 11 16.86 -0.36 -14.96
CA LEU A 11 18.29 -0.12 -14.74
C LEU A 11 18.81 -0.90 -13.52
N GLY A 12 17.94 -1.66 -12.84
CA GLY A 12 18.29 -2.43 -11.65
C GLY A 12 18.27 -1.63 -10.36
N TYR A 13 17.79 -0.38 -10.36
CA TYR A 13 17.70 0.42 -9.15
C TYR A 13 16.39 0.12 -8.40
N GLN A 14 16.49 0.10 -7.07
CA GLN A 14 15.32 -0.01 -6.22
C GLN A 14 14.57 1.32 -6.22
N GLN A 15 13.32 1.25 -6.65
CA GLN A 15 12.36 2.35 -6.65
C GLN A 15 11.22 2.03 -5.70
N SER A 16 10.41 3.04 -5.39
CA SER A 16 9.16 2.86 -4.65
C SER A 16 8.13 3.87 -5.12
N CYS A 17 6.90 3.44 -5.36
CA CYS A 17 5.79 4.35 -5.60
C CYS A 17 4.79 4.32 -4.44
N VAL A 18 4.05 5.42 -4.25
CA VAL A 18 2.96 5.49 -3.27
C VAL A 18 1.71 4.88 -3.90
N LEU A 19 1.24 3.76 -3.36
CA LEU A 19 -0.03 3.14 -3.79
C LEU A 19 -1.24 3.83 -3.16
N ALA A 20 -1.13 4.25 -1.90
CA ALA A 20 -2.24 4.91 -1.22
C ALA A 20 -1.76 5.81 -0.09
N LEU A 21 -2.44 6.96 0.05
CA LEU A 21 -2.35 7.82 1.22
C LEU A 21 -3.75 8.00 1.79
N ARG A 22 -4.08 7.26 2.86
CA ARG A 22 -5.42 7.26 3.46
C ARG A 22 -5.39 7.71 4.91
N ARG A 23 -6.31 8.59 5.28
CA ARG A 23 -6.57 8.92 6.68
C ARG A 23 -7.30 7.74 7.33
N LYS A 24 -6.69 7.11 8.33
CA LYS A 24 -7.35 6.09 9.17
C LYS A 24 -8.00 6.82 10.35
N SER A 25 -9.29 6.58 10.57
CA SER A 25 -10.03 7.05 11.75
C SER A 25 -10.57 5.81 12.47
N GLY A 26 -10.24 5.61 13.74
CA GLY A 26 -10.69 4.44 14.53
C GLY A 26 -9.58 3.52 15.07
N ALA A 27 -9.97 2.36 15.61
CA ALA A 27 -9.09 1.43 16.32
C ALA A 27 -8.02 0.79 15.41
N HIS A 28 -6.78 0.77 15.88
CA HIS A 28 -5.59 0.35 15.13
C HIS A 28 -5.37 -1.17 15.21
N SER A 29 -6.43 -1.97 15.02
CA SER A 29 -6.33 -3.44 14.99
C SER A 29 -5.65 -3.91 13.69
N GLY A 30 -4.90 -5.01 13.77
CA GLY A 30 -4.29 -5.67 12.61
C GLY A 30 -5.32 -6.12 11.57
N GLU A 31 -6.53 -6.51 12.00
CA GLU A 31 -7.64 -6.87 11.10
C GLU A 31 -8.10 -5.67 10.25
N ASN A 32 -8.17 -4.48 10.86
CA ASN A 32 -8.51 -3.24 10.14
C ASN A 32 -7.41 -2.82 9.16
N LEU A 33 -6.16 -3.19 9.44
CA LEU A 33 -5.05 -2.95 8.52
C LEU A 33 -5.14 -3.90 7.32
N ALA A 34 -5.32 -5.20 7.57
CA ALA A 34 -5.43 -6.21 6.52
C ALA A 34 -6.55 -5.90 5.53
N GLY A 35 -7.76 -5.57 6.02
CA GLY A 35 -8.87 -5.19 5.14
C GLY A 35 -8.55 -4.02 4.22
N SER A 36 -7.97 -2.94 4.76
CA SER A 36 -7.60 -1.80 3.92
C SER A 36 -6.43 -2.06 2.98
N LEU A 37 -5.55 -3.02 3.28
CA LEU A 37 -4.50 -3.42 2.33
C LEU A 37 -5.12 -4.18 1.15
N VAL A 38 -6.09 -5.06 1.40
CA VAL A 38 -6.82 -5.79 0.34
C VAL A 38 -7.53 -4.80 -0.59
N ASP A 39 -8.20 -3.78 -0.06
CA ASP A 39 -8.83 -2.74 -0.89
C ASP A 39 -7.81 -2.01 -1.78
N ILE A 40 -6.64 -1.67 -1.24
CA ILE A 40 -5.58 -0.98 -1.98
C ILE A 40 -5.00 -1.88 -3.08
N VAL A 41 -4.77 -3.16 -2.79
CA VAL A 41 -4.29 -4.12 -3.79
C VAL A 41 -5.29 -4.28 -4.92
N HIS A 42 -6.58 -4.40 -4.59
CA HIS A 42 -7.65 -4.53 -5.58
C HIS A 42 -7.80 -3.27 -6.46
N GLU A 43 -7.66 -2.07 -5.89
CA GLU A 43 -7.68 -0.80 -6.65
C GLU A 43 -6.55 -0.68 -7.67
N TRP A 44 -5.42 -1.32 -7.40
CA TRP A 44 -4.25 -1.31 -8.28
C TRP A 44 -4.15 -2.55 -9.18
N GLU A 45 -5.11 -3.47 -9.09
CA GLU A 45 -5.19 -4.71 -9.88
C GLU A 45 -3.91 -5.57 -9.83
N ILE A 46 -3.28 -5.61 -8.64
CA ILE A 46 -2.06 -6.40 -8.33
C ILE A 46 -2.34 -7.64 -7.50
#